data_AF-A0A9P9K410-F1
#
_entry.id   AF-A0A9P9K410-F1
#
_cell.length_a   1.000
_cell.length_b   1.000
_cell.length_c   1.000
_cell.angle_alpha   90.00
_cell.angle_beta   90.00
_cell.angle_gamma   90.00
#
_symmetry.space_group_name_H-M   'P 1'
#
loop_
_entity.id
_entity.type
_entity.pdbx_description
1 polymer ?
#
loop_
_entity_poly.entity_id
_entity_poly.type
_entity_poly.pdbx_seq_one_letter_code
_entity_poly.pdbx_strand_id
1 'polypeptide(L)'
;MALRKIEKEGKPRWYDNLERALFADRTAAKAPHGHSPFYLIHGWEPAYPLEVEIPTWRLINWDEVSTAEDLILARVRVLERK
;
A
#
# COMPACT_ATOMS: atom_id res chain seq x y z
N MET A 1 -9.98 9.23 2.16
CA MET A 1 -9.87 7.93 1.45
C MET A 1 -8.72 8.03 0.45
N ALA A 2 -7.76 7.10 0.47
CA ALA A 2 -6.49 7.22 -0.25
C ALA A 2 -6.58 7.55 -1.75
N LEU A 3 -7.61 7.05 -2.45
CA LEU A 3 -7.86 7.36 -3.87
C LEU A 3 -8.09 8.85 -4.14
N ARG A 4 -8.80 9.53 -3.24
CA ARG A 4 -9.01 10.98 -3.32
C ARG A 4 -7.70 11.75 -3.15
N LYS A 5 -6.75 11.20 -2.39
CA LYS A 5 -5.43 11.80 -2.21
C LYS A 5 -4.57 11.59 -3.47
N ILE A 6 -4.63 10.40 -4.08
CA ILE A 6 -3.98 10.11 -5.38
C ILE A 6 -4.46 11.08 -6.46
N GLU A 7 -5.77 11.30 -6.57
CA GLU A 7 -6.34 12.23 -7.55
C GLU A 7 -5.84 13.68 -7.36
N LYS A 8 -5.71 14.14 -6.11
CA LYS A 8 -5.17 15.47 -5.79
C LYS A 8 -3.69 15.63 -6.16
N GLU A 9 -2.92 14.55 -6.24
CA GLU A 9 -1.50 14.58 -6.63
C GLU A 9 -1.30 14.64 -8.15
N GLY A 10 -2.37 14.77 -8.95
CA GLY A 10 -2.27 14.87 -10.41
C GLY A 10 -1.90 13.54 -11.08
N LYS A 11 -2.06 12.42 -10.36
CA LYS A 11 -1.85 11.06 -10.87
C LYS A 11 -2.99 10.62 -11.80
N PRO A 12 -2.83 9.49 -12.54
CA PRO A 12 -3.87 8.93 -13.39
C PRO A 12 -5.21 8.81 -12.66
N ARG A 13 -6.32 8.75 -13.43
CA ARG A 13 -7.66 8.84 -12.86
C ARG A 13 -7.83 7.79 -11.76
N TRP A 14 -8.71 8.05 -10.79
CA TRP A 14 -8.88 7.15 -9.62
C TRP A 14 -9.11 5.68 -10.01
N TYR A 15 -9.74 5.41 -11.16
CA TYR A 15 -9.98 4.06 -11.67
C TYR A 15 -8.70 3.36 -12.14
N ASP A 16 -7.70 4.09 -12.65
CA ASP A 16 -6.42 3.53 -13.09
C ASP A 16 -5.55 3.08 -11.91
N ASN A 17 -5.88 3.55 -10.70
CA ASN A 17 -5.15 3.27 -9.46
C ASN A 17 -5.98 2.43 -8.48
N LEU A 18 -7.20 2.04 -8.85
CA LEU A 18 -8.15 1.40 -7.95
C LEU A 18 -7.62 0.06 -7.45
N GLU A 19 -7.17 -0.79 -8.37
CA GLU A 19 -6.63 -2.11 -8.09
C GLU A 19 -5.37 -2.04 -7.23
N ARG A 20 -4.46 -1.09 -7.51
CA ARG A 20 -3.25 -0.88 -6.71
C ARG A 20 -3.58 -0.39 -5.31
N ALA A 21 -4.50 0.57 -5.17
CA ALA A 21 -4.90 1.11 -3.88
C ALA A 21 -5.61 0.05 -3.02
N LEU A 22 -6.51 -0.73 -3.63
CA LEU A 22 -7.19 -1.84 -2.97
C LEU A 22 -6.21 -2.94 -2.55
N PHE A 23 -5.21 -3.24 -3.37
CA PHE A 23 -4.18 -4.19 -3.02
C PHE A 23 -3.35 -3.69 -1.84
N ALA A 24 -2.82 -2.47 -1.93
CA ALA A 24 -2.06 -1.82 -0.86
C ALA A 24 -2.84 -1.78 0.46
N ASP A 25 -4.15 -1.49 0.42
CA ASP A 25 -4.99 -1.45 1.60
C ASP A 25 -5.12 -2.82 2.30
N ARG A 26 -5.22 -3.91 1.51
CA ARG A 26 -5.39 -5.28 2.02
C ARG A 26 -4.10 -5.91 2.53
N THR A 27 -2.95 -5.52 1.99
CA THR A 27 -1.65 -6.11 2.33
C THR A 27 -0.81 -5.25 3.28
N ALA A 28 -1.21 -4.00 3.54
CA ALA A 28 -0.52 -3.17 4.52
C ALA A 28 -1.00 -3.47 5.94
N ALA A 29 -0.04 -3.61 6.86
CA ALA A 29 -0.31 -3.67 8.29
C ALA A 29 -1.08 -2.43 8.75
N LYS A 30 -2.12 -2.62 9.57
CA LYS A 30 -2.89 -1.52 10.15
C LYS A 30 -2.53 -1.35 11.62
N ALA A 31 -2.44 -0.10 12.07
CA ALA A 31 -2.07 0.24 13.44
C ALA A 31 -2.88 -0.48 14.55
N PRO A 32 -4.21 -0.70 14.44
CA PRO A 32 -4.98 -1.28 15.54
C PRO A 32 -4.62 -2.73 15.89
N HIS A 33 -4.18 -3.52 14.91
CA HIS A 33 -3.90 -4.95 15.08
C HIS A 33 -2.46 -5.33 14.70
N GLY A 34 -1.66 -4.41 14.16
CA GLY A 34 -0.28 -4.66 13.73
C GLY A 34 -0.14 -5.56 12.50
N HIS A 35 -1.23 -6.19 12.03
CA HIS A 35 -1.28 -7.11 10.91
C HIS A 35 -2.09 -6.57 9.74
N SER A 36 -1.85 -7.08 8.54
CA SER A 36 -2.66 -6.74 7.37
C SER A 36 -4.04 -7.42 7.42
N PRO A 37 -5.08 -6.84 6.79
CA PRO A 37 -6.36 -7.52 6.63
C PRO A 37 -6.23 -8.91 5.98
N PHE A 38 -5.28 -9.08 5.06
CA PHE A 38 -4.97 -10.38 4.47
C PHE A 38 -4.54 -11.40 5.53
N TYR A 39 -3.62 -11.02 6.44
CA TYR A 39 -3.19 -11.88 7.53
C TYR A 39 -4.36 -12.33 8.42
N LEU A 40 -5.30 -11.43 8.72
CA LEU A 40 -6.46 -11.76 9.56
C LEU A 40 -7.37 -12.82 8.94
N ILE A 41 -7.43 -12.89 7.61
CA ILE A 41 -8.28 -13.85 6.88
C ILE A 41 -7.54 -15.18 6.67
N HIS A 42 -6.25 -15.12 6.33
CA HIS A 42 -5.50 -16.28 5.86
C HIS A 42 -4.53 -16.86 6.87
N GLY A 43 -4.19 -16.13 7.95
CA GLY A 43 -3.28 -16.57 9.00
C GLY A 43 -1.78 -16.45 8.66
N TRP A 44 -1.43 -15.80 7.54
CA TRP A 44 -0.04 -15.55 7.13
C TRP A 44 0.08 -14.20 6.43
N GLU A 45 1.24 -13.57 6.51
CA GLU A 45 1.46 -12.23 5.93
C GLU A 45 1.67 -12.37 4.42
N PRO A 46 1.00 -11.56 3.57
CA PRO A 46 1.16 -11.65 2.14
C PRO A 46 2.61 -11.40 1.75
N ALA A 47 3.20 -12.32 0.99
CA ALA A 47 4.53 -12.18 0.43
C ALA A 47 4.41 -11.95 -1.08
N TYR A 48 4.81 -10.76 -1.54
CA TYR A 48 4.87 -10.48 -2.96
C TYR A 48 6.09 -11.17 -3.60
N PRO A 49 6.03 -11.71 -4.82
CA PRO A 49 7.24 -12.20 -5.50
C PRO A 49 8.36 -11.15 -5.55
N LEU A 50 8.00 -9.89 -5.85
CA LEU A 50 8.90 -8.74 -5.74
C LEU A 50 9.40 -8.49 -4.32
N GLU A 51 8.61 -8.78 -3.28
CA GLU A 51 9.01 -8.61 -1.88
C GLU A 51 10.03 -9.66 -1.42
N VAL A 52 9.98 -10.85 -2.02
CA VAL A 52 10.95 -11.91 -1.79
C VAL A 52 12.31 -11.52 -2.35
N GLU A 53 12.34 -10.89 -3.52
CA GLU A 53 13.58 -10.44 -4.16
C GLU A 53 14.07 -9.08 -3.63
N ILE A 54 13.16 -8.14 -3.41
CA ILE A 54 13.44 -6.77 -2.98
C ILE A 54 12.58 -6.47 -1.77
N PRO A 55 13.14 -6.09 -0.61
CA PRO A 55 12.34 -5.73 0.55
C PRO A 55 11.62 -4.39 0.30
N THR A 56 10.51 -4.42 -0.45
CA THR A 56 9.86 -3.23 -1.03
C THR A 56 9.34 -2.26 0.02
N TRP A 57 9.08 -2.74 1.24
CA TRP A 57 8.75 -1.91 2.39
C TRP A 57 9.88 -0.96 2.82
N ARG A 58 11.14 -1.27 2.47
CA ARG A 58 12.30 -0.37 2.67
C ARG A 58 12.36 0.75 1.63
N LEU A 59 11.59 0.66 0.54
CA LEU A 59 11.52 1.70 -0.48
C LEU A 59 10.54 2.83 -0.12
N ILE A 60 9.78 2.65 0.96
CA ILE A 60 8.86 3.66 1.49
C ILE A 60 9.66 4.67 2.32
N ASN A 61 9.45 5.96 2.05
CA ASN A 61 9.92 7.02 2.92
C ASN A 61 8.99 7.13 4.14
N TRP A 62 9.38 6.54 5.27
CA TRP A 62 8.55 6.49 6.46
C TRP A 62 8.35 7.86 7.13
N ASP A 63 9.24 8.82 6.88
CA ASP A 63 9.09 10.19 7.38
C ASP A 63 7.88 10.92 6.76
N GLU A 64 7.42 10.46 5.59
CA GLU A 64 6.23 10.99 4.91
C GLU A 64 4.92 10.28 5.32
N VAL A 65 4.99 9.23 6.13
CA VAL A 65 3.84 8.38 6.48
C VAL A 65 3.31 8.76 7.86
N SER A 66 2.26 9.59 7.89
CA SER A 66 1.57 9.97 9.13
C SER A 66 0.22 9.27 9.31
N THR A 67 -0.43 8.91 8.21
CA THR A 67 -1.78 8.35 8.21
C THR A 67 -1.84 7.03 7.43
N ALA A 68 -2.90 6.25 7.66
CA ALA A 68 -3.15 5.04 6.87
C ALA A 68 -3.30 5.34 5.37
N GLU A 69 -3.79 6.52 5.02
CA GLU A 69 -3.90 6.96 3.63
C GLU A 69 -2.54 7.23 3.00
N ASP A 70 -1.60 7.79 3.79
CA ASP A 70 -0.21 8.01 3.37
C ASP A 70 0.51 6.69 3.13
N LEU A 71 0.29 5.71 4.01
CA LEU A 71 0.85 4.37 3.85
C LEU A 71 0.36 3.70 2.56
N ILE A 72 -0.94 3.77 2.28
CA ILE A 72 -1.53 3.23 1.05
C ILE A 72 -0.94 3.94 -0.17
N LEU A 73 -0.84 5.27 -0.13
CA LEU A 73 -0.27 6.06 -1.22
C LEU A 73 1.21 5.74 -1.46
N ALA A 74 2.02 5.66 -0.41
CA ALA A 74 3.42 5.28 -0.49
C ALA A 74 3.56 3.86 -1.08
N ARG A 75 2.68 2.94 -0.68
CA ARG A 75 2.65 1.59 -1.22
C ARG A 75 2.26 1.56 -2.70
N VAL A 76 1.26 2.35 -3.11
CA VAL A 76 0.87 2.48 -4.53
C VAL A 76 2.05 2.98 -5.37
N ARG A 77 2.82 3.97 -4.90
CA ARG A 77 4.03 4.45 -5.59
C ARG A 77 5.07 3.36 -5.81
N VAL A 78 5.24 2.46 -4.84
CA VAL A 78 6.16 1.32 -4.97
C VAL A 78 5.63 0.31 -6.00
N LEU A 79 4.31 0.08 -6.03
CA LEU A 79 3.66 -0.84 -6.96
C LEU A 79 3.57 -0.31 -8.41
N GLU A 80 3.65 1.01 -8.60
CA GLU A 80 3.77 1.66 -9.91
C GLU A 80 5.13 1.42 -10.57
N ARG A 81 6.19 1.18 -9.79
CA ARG A 81 7.57 1.02 -10.29
C ARG A 81 7.88 -0.38 -10.88
N LYS A 82 6.85 -1.16 -11.18
CA LYS A 82 6.99 -2.50 -11.79
C LYS A 82 7.28 -2.44 -13.28
#